data_AF-R1CV02-F1
#
_entry.id   AF-R1CV02-F1
#
_cell.length_a   1.000
_cell.length_b   1.000
_cell.length_c   1.000
_cell.angle_alpha   90.00
_cell.angle_beta   90.00
_cell.angle_gamma   90.00
#
_symmetry.space_group_name_H-M   'P 1'
#
loop_
_entity.id
_entity.type
_entity.pdbx_description
1 polymer ?
#
loop_
_entity_poly.entity_id
_entity_poly.type
_entity_poly.pdbx_seq_one_letter_code
_entity_poly.pdbx_strand_id
1 'polypeptide(L)'
;MGLPTEAALVGAGAVPGAILRFGVSEIAKQHNVGPAAILALNVVGSFALGSLAGNGAARRANLLLGVGFCGAFTTFSTFSVDTLTMLQRGQNSRAAAYGL
;
A
#
# COMPACT_ATOMS: atom_id res chain seq x y z
N MET A 1 -19.60 13.07 15.95
CA MET A 1 -18.52 13.59 15.07
C MET A 1 -19.07 13.56 13.65
N GLY A 2 -18.94 14.64 12.88
CA GLY A 2 -19.59 14.75 11.57
C GLY A 2 -18.80 14.07 10.46
N LEU A 3 -19.50 13.59 9.43
CA LEU A 3 -18.94 13.06 8.17
C LEU A 3 -17.77 13.89 7.59
N PRO A 4 -17.83 15.25 7.54
CA PRO A 4 -16.73 16.03 6.97
C PRO A 4 -15.43 15.94 7.77
N THR A 5 -15.50 15.81 9.10
CA THR A 5 -14.29 15.69 9.94
C THR A 5 -13.64 14.32 9.77
N GLU A 6 -14.44 13.26 9.58
CA GLU A 6 -13.92 11.91 9.33
C GLU A 6 -13.23 11.82 7.96
N ALA A 7 -13.84 12.41 6.92
CA ALA A 7 -13.24 12.50 5.59
C ALA A 7 -11.91 13.27 5.61
N ALA A 8 -11.84 14.38 6.38
CA ALA A 8 -10.60 15.14 6.53
C ALA A 8 -9.48 14.32 7.17
N LEU A 9 -9.79 13.47 8.17
CA LEU A 9 -8.80 12.58 8.77
C LEU A 9 -8.29 11.54 7.76
N VAL A 10 -9.20 10.92 6.99
CA VAL A 10 -8.81 9.97 5.94
C VAL A 10 -7.90 10.65 4.92
N GLY A 11 -8.29 11.83 4.41
CA GLY A 11 -7.51 12.59 3.44
C GLY A 11 -6.13 12.99 3.98
N ALA A 12 -6.07 13.47 5.23
CA ALA A 12 -4.81 13.86 5.88
C ALA A 12 -3.82 12.71 6.01
N GLY A 13 -4.30 11.47 6.18
CA GLY A 13 -3.45 10.28 6.16
C GLY A 13 -3.13 9.79 4.76
N ALA A 14 -4.10 9.86 3.85
CA ALA A 14 -3.96 9.33 2.49
C ALA A 14 -2.89 10.08 1.67
N VAL A 15 -2.82 11.41 1.80
CA VAL A 15 -1.83 12.23 1.08
C VAL A 15 -0.38 11.77 1.36
N PRO A 16 0.10 11.72 2.62
CA PRO A 16 1.46 11.25 2.89
C PRO A 16 1.66 9.78 2.51
N GLY A 17 0.66 8.91 2.69
CA GLY A 17 0.75 7.51 2.27
C GLY A 17 0.97 7.36 0.76
N ALA A 18 0.21 8.11 -0.04
CA ALA A 18 0.32 8.12 -1.50
C ALA A 18 1.66 8.73 -1.97
N ILE A 19 2.11 9.83 -1.36
CA ILE A 19 3.39 10.47 -1.69
C ILE A 19 4.55 9.52 -1.42
N LEU A 20 4.55 8.84 -0.27
CA LEU A 20 5.63 7.91 0.07
C LEU A 20 5.65 6.71 -0.87
N ARG A 21 4.49 6.12 -1.17
CA ARG A 21 4.37 5.06 -2.19
C ARG A 21 4.91 5.52 -3.54
N PHE A 22 4.51 6.72 -3.99
CA PHE A 22 4.97 7.29 -5.25
C PHE A 22 6.49 7.46 -5.27
N GLY A 23 7.09 8.09 -4.25
CA GLY A 23 8.53 8.30 -4.17
C GLY A 23 9.32 6.99 -4.18
N VAL A 24 8.91 6.00 -3.38
CA VAL A 24 9.53 4.67 -3.37
C VAL A 24 9.39 3.99 -4.73
N SER A 25 8.24 4.10 -5.39
CA SER A 25 8.01 3.50 -6.71
C SER A 25 8.90 4.11 -7.78
N GLU A 26 9.11 5.43 -7.77
CA GLU A 26 9.99 6.11 -8.74
C GLU A 26 11.46 5.71 -8.54
N ILE A 27 11.93 5.66 -7.30
CA ILE A 27 13.29 5.17 -7.00
C ILE A 27 13.44 3.72 -7.44
N ALA A 28 12.46 2.87 -7.15
CA ALA A 28 12.50 1.45 -7.52
C ALA A 28 12.54 1.24 -9.04
N LYS A 29 11.86 2.09 -9.82
CA LYS A 29 11.93 2.08 -11.28
C LYS A 29 13.34 2.37 -11.78
N GLN A 30 14.03 3.36 -11.21
CA GLN A 30 15.41 3.71 -11.58
C GLN A 30 16.40 2.56 -11.37
N HIS A 31 16.12 1.69 -10.40
CA HIS A 31 16.95 0.53 -10.08
C HIS A 31 16.42 -0.80 -10.63
N ASN A 32 15.39 -0.81 -11.49
CA ASN A 32 14.75 -2.02 -12.03
C ASN A 32 14.22 -3.02 -10.97
N VAL A 33 13.82 -2.53 -9.80
CA VAL A 33 13.29 -3.34 -8.68
C VAL A 33 11.82 -3.02 -8.36
N GLY A 34 11.08 -2.51 -9.34
CA GLY A 34 9.68 -2.09 -9.21
C GLY A 34 8.77 -3.08 -8.48
N PRO A 35 8.60 -4.33 -8.95
CA PRO A 35 7.74 -5.31 -8.30
C PRO A 35 8.14 -5.59 -6.85
N ALA A 36 9.45 -5.76 -6.57
CA ALA A 36 9.93 -6.01 -5.21
C ALA A 36 9.60 -4.84 -4.26
N ALA A 37 9.68 -3.60 -4.74
CA ALA A 37 9.29 -2.43 -3.97
C ALA A 37 7.78 -2.39 -3.68
N ILE A 38 6.93 -2.74 -4.66
CA ILE A 38 5.47 -2.82 -4.47
C ILE A 38 5.11 -3.89 -3.43
N LEU A 39 5.77 -5.06 -3.46
CA LEU A 39 5.59 -6.08 -2.42
C LEU A 39 5.99 -5.55 -1.04
N ALA A 40 7.16 -4.92 -0.93
CA ALA A 40 7.65 -4.34 0.33
C ALA A 40 6.68 -3.29 0.89
N LEU A 41 6.16 -2.39 0.05
CA LEU A 41 5.16 -1.39 0.43
C LEU A 41 3.88 -2.05 0.97
N ASN A 42 3.37 -3.08 0.28
CA ASN A 42 2.18 -3.82 0.73
C ASN A 42 2.42 -4.56 2.06
N VAL A 43 3.56 -5.23 2.22
CA VAL A 43 3.91 -5.95 3.45
C VAL A 43 4.06 -4.99 4.63
N VAL A 44 4.84 -3.92 4.48
CA VAL A 44 5.06 -2.93 5.54
C VAL A 44 3.75 -2.24 5.92
N GLY A 45 2.94 -1.86 4.93
CA GLY A 45 1.66 -1.19 5.17
C GLY A 45 0.64 -2.11 5.84
N SER A 46 0.58 -3.38 5.43
CA SER A 46 -0.32 -4.37 6.03
C SER A 46 0.09 -4.73 7.45
N PHE A 47 1.40 -4.82 7.72
CA PHE A 47 1.91 -5.02 9.07
C PHE A 47 1.58 -3.84 9.99
N ALA A 48 1.75 -2.61 9.50
CA ALA A 48 1.37 -1.40 10.25
C ALA A 48 -0.14 -1.35 10.52
N LEU A 49 -0.96 -1.69 9.51
CA LEU A 49 -2.41 -1.77 9.66
C LEU A 49 -2.83 -2.87 10.65
N GLY A 50 -2.23 -4.05 10.57
CA GLY A 50 -2.48 -5.15 11.51
C GLY A 50 -2.08 -4.79 12.94
N SER A 51 -0.94 -4.12 13.12
CA SER A 51 -0.49 -3.60 14.42
C SER A 51 -1.47 -2.57 14.98
N LEU A 52 -1.97 -1.65 14.13
CA LEU A 52 -2.97 -0.67 14.52
C LEU A 52 -4.30 -1.31 14.96
N ALA A 53 -4.75 -2.33 14.22
CA ALA A 53 -5.95 -3.08 14.53
C ALA A 53 -5.80 -3.91 15.82
N GLY A 54 -4.67 -4.60 16.00
CA GLY A 54 -4.40 -5.44 17.17
C GLY A 54 -4.28 -4.69 18.48
N ASN A 55 -3.86 -3.42 18.45
CA ASN A 55 -3.77 -2.56 19.63
C ASN A 55 -5.08 -1.83 19.98
N GLY A 56 -6.19 -2.11 19.27
CA GLY A 56 -7.48 -1.48 19.56
C GLY A 56 -7.47 0.04 19.34
N ALA A 57 -6.79 0.51 18.30
CA ALA A 57 -6.62 1.94 18.05
C ALA A 57 -7.96 2.70 18.02
N ALA A 58 -7.96 3.90 18.60
CA ALA A 58 -9.14 4.77 18.61
C ALA A 58 -9.61 5.07 17.18
N ARG A 59 -10.92 5.28 17.00
CA ARG A 59 -11.55 5.53 15.69
C ARG A 59 -10.81 6.59 14.85
N ARG A 60 -10.37 7.69 15.47
CA ARG A 60 -9.62 8.76 14.77
C ARG A 60 -8.28 8.27 14.22
N ALA A 61 -7.56 7.47 15.01
CA ALA A 61 -6.30 6.88 14.58
C ALA A 61 -6.54 5.86 13.46
N ASN A 62 -7.60 5.07 13.52
CA ASN A 62 -7.97 4.16 12.43
C ASN A 62 -8.33 4.87 11.13
N LEU A 63 -9.03 6.00 11.18
CA LEU A 63 -9.34 6.80 9.99
C LEU A 63 -8.08 7.43 9.39
N LEU A 64 -7.23 8.02 10.23
CA LEU A 64 -6.00 8.70 9.79
C LEU A 64 -4.94 7.71 9.30
N LEU A 65 -4.57 6.74 10.15
CA LEU A 65 -3.44 5.85 9.90
C LEU A 65 -3.86 4.57 9.16
N GLY A 66 -5.02 4.01 9.47
CA GLY A 66 -5.48 2.78 8.85
C GLY A 66 -6.05 3.03 7.46
N VAL A 67 -7.20 3.70 7.39
CA VAL A 67 -7.91 3.98 6.14
C VAL A 67 -7.13 4.98 5.27
N GLY A 68 -6.65 6.06 5.87
CA GLY A 68 -5.86 7.09 5.18
C GLY A 68 -4.48 6.58 4.77
N PHE A 69 -3.54 6.59 5.72
CA PHE A 69 -2.13 6.33 5.41
C PHE A 69 -1.86 4.94 4.86
N CYS A 70 -2.18 3.87 5.61
CA CYS A 70 -1.92 2.50 5.16
C CYS A 70 -2.72 2.16 3.89
N GLY A 71 -3.97 2.62 3.79
CA GLY A 71 -4.79 2.45 2.60
C GLY A 71 -4.17 3.06 1.33
N ALA A 72 -3.60 4.27 1.42
CA ALA A 72 -2.98 4.93 0.27
C ALA A 72 -1.51 4.51 0.01
N PHE A 73 -0.82 4.03 1.05
CA PHE A 73 0.56 3.54 1.01
C PHE A 73 0.66 2.14 0.39
N THR A 74 -0.33 1.27 0.63
CA THR A 74 -0.45 -0.04 -0.02
C THR A 74 -1.11 0.08 -1.40
N THR A 75 -0.97 -0.94 -2.25
CA THR A 75 -1.64 -0.96 -3.56
C THR A 75 -1.82 -2.37 -4.11
N PHE A 76 -3.08 -2.80 -4.20
CA PHE A 76 -3.44 -4.07 -4.84
C PHE A 76 -3.48 -3.97 -6.37
N SER A 77 -3.85 -2.80 -6.91
CA SER A 77 -3.96 -2.59 -8.36
C SER A 77 -2.62 -2.68 -9.05
N THR A 78 -1.58 -2.01 -8.54
CA THR A 78 -0.23 -2.11 -9.11
C THR A 78 0.34 -3.52 -8.97
N PHE A 79 0.16 -4.14 -7.79
CA PHE A 79 0.52 -5.54 -7.57
C PHE A 79 -0.12 -6.48 -8.60
N SER A 80 -1.42 -6.32 -8.88
CA SER A 80 -2.13 -7.15 -9.85
C SER A 80 -1.62 -6.96 -11.28
N VAL A 81 -1.32 -5.72 -11.68
CA VAL A 81 -0.75 -5.41 -13.00
C VAL A 81 0.64 -6.02 -13.16
N ASP A 82 1.47 -5.95 -12.12
CA ASP A 82 2.81 -6.58 -12.12
C ASP A 82 2.68 -8.11 -12.29
N THR A 83 1.79 -8.76 -11.53
CA THR A 83 1.52 -10.20 -11.64
C THR A 83 1.06 -10.58 -13.05
N LEU A 84 0.08 -9.86 -13.60
CA LEU A 84 -0.41 -10.09 -14.96
C LEU A 84 0.68 -9.89 -16.01
N THR A 85 1.52 -8.88 -15.85
CA THR A 85 2.66 -8.62 -16.74
C THR A 85 3.67 -9.76 -16.72
N MET A 86 3.95 -10.33 -15.55
CA MET A 86 4.81 -11.52 -15.43
C MET A 86 4.21 -12.74 -16.13
N LEU A 87 2.91 -12.99 -15.95
CA LEU A 87 2.19 -14.07 -16.64
C LEU A 87 2.21 -13.90 -18.16
N GLN A 88 1.95 -12.69 -18.66
CA GLN A 88 1.99 -12.37 -20.10
C GLN A 88 3.38 -12.56 -20.70
N ARG A 89 4.45 -12.39 -19.90
CA ARG A 89 5.84 -12.63 -20.29
C ARG A 89 6.27 -14.10 -20.15
N GLY A 90 5.36 -15.00 -19.80
CA GLY A 90 5.64 -16.42 -19.56
C GLY A 90 6.44 -16.70 -18.28
N GLN A 91 6.56 -15.72 -17.37
CA GLN A 91 7.34 -15.83 -16.14
C GLN A 91 6.52 -16.44 -14.99
N ASN A 92 5.91 -17.60 -15.22
CA ASN A 92 4.89 -18.18 -14.34
C ASN A 92 5.40 -18.42 -12.91
N SER A 93 6.63 -18.93 -12.75
CA SER A 93 7.23 -19.14 -11.42
C SER A 93 7.42 -17.84 -10.64
N ARG A 94 7.80 -16.75 -11.32
CA ARG A 94 7.95 -15.42 -10.69
C ARG A 94 6.59 -14.83 -10.34
N ALA A 95 5.62 -14.95 -11.24
CA ALA A 95 4.26 -14.50 -10.97
C ALA A 95 3.65 -15.24 -9.77
N ALA A 96 3.86 -16.56 -9.67
CA ALA A 96 3.40 -17.35 -8.53
C ALA A 96 4.10 -16.93 -7.23
N ALA A 97 5.43 -16.78 -7.24
CA ALA A 97 6.19 -16.34 -6.06
C ALA A 97 5.85 -14.91 -5.61
N TYR A 98 5.47 -14.05 -6.55
CA TYR A 98 5.03 -12.68 -6.25
C TYR A 98 3.57 -12.64 -5.78
N GLY A 99 2.71 -13.52 -6.31
CA GLY A 99 1.27 -13.60 -6.05
C GLY A 99 0.85 -14.35 -4.77
N LEU A 100 1.76 -15.11 -4.17
CA LEU A 100 1.56 -15.91 -2.95
C LEU A 100 2.16 -15.21 -1.73
#